data_AF-A0A0A3W574-F1
#
_entry.id   AF-A0A0A3W574-F1
#
_cell.length_a   1.000
_cell.length_b   1.000
_cell.length_c   1.000
_cell.angle_alpha   90.00
_cell.angle_beta   90.00
_cell.angle_gamma   90.00
#
_symmetry.space_group_name_H-M   'P 1'
#
loop_
_entity.id
_entity.type
_entity.pdbx_description
1 polymer ?
#
loop_
_entity_poly.entity_id
_entity_poly.type
_entity_poly.pdbx_seq_one_letter_code
_entity_poly.pdbx_strand_id
1 'polypeptide(L)'
;MPARLKEWLYASGSLTQQLTDLAGGQFRVEPQQEHFRRLSFKNASWMKMPHQHTSWVRESYLYGCDAEPWVKAKSIFPILSLQKRARIFQHIGSKPIGWLLFQRTDPHCERRVIYLEDGWTRQSCYTWHGCKFIVQETFLPAFQRYIENQQA
;
A
#
# COMPACT_ATOMS: atom_id res chain seq x y z
N MET A 1 0.86 -6.82 -19.00
CA MET A 1 0.50 -5.72 -18.08
C MET A 1 -0.14 -4.62 -18.90
N PRO A 2 -1.35 -4.12 -18.54
CA PRO A 2 -2.01 -3.03 -19.27
C PRO A 2 -1.12 -1.79 -19.34
N ALA A 3 -1.11 -1.10 -20.49
CA ALA A 3 -0.18 0.00 -20.74
C ALA A 3 -0.38 1.16 -19.75
N ARG A 4 -1.62 1.62 -19.54
CA ARG A 4 -1.92 2.69 -18.59
C ARG A 4 -1.63 2.31 -17.14
N LEU A 5 -1.81 1.04 -16.78
CA LEU A 5 -1.55 0.59 -15.43
C LEU A 5 -0.06 0.63 -15.06
N LYS A 6 0.84 0.61 -16.06
CA LYS A 6 2.29 0.71 -15.86
C LYS A 6 2.67 1.99 -15.11
N GLU A 7 2.06 3.13 -15.45
CA GLU A 7 2.35 4.41 -14.81
C GLU A 7 2.06 4.36 -13.31
N TRP A 8 0.95 3.75 -12.92
CA TRP A 8 0.54 3.57 -11.53
C TRP A 8 1.40 2.57 -10.76
N LEU A 9 1.79 1.47 -11.41
CA LEU A 9 2.61 0.41 -10.81
C LEU A 9 4.02 0.88 -10.49
N TYR A 10 4.57 1.80 -11.29
CA TYR A 10 5.94 2.30 -11.12
C TYR A 10 6.00 3.72 -10.54
N ALA A 11 4.88 4.43 -10.40
CA ALA A 11 4.82 5.77 -9.83
C ALA A 11 5.56 5.87 -8.49
N SER A 12 6.42 6.88 -8.36
CA SER A 12 7.02 7.31 -7.10
C SER A 12 6.03 8.14 -6.28
N GLY A 13 6.35 8.38 -5.01
CA GLY A 13 5.51 9.18 -4.11
C GLY A 13 4.26 8.45 -3.59
N SER A 14 3.30 9.25 -3.13
CA SER A 14 2.11 8.79 -2.41
C SER A 14 1.01 8.34 -3.36
N LEU A 15 0.65 7.04 -3.34
CA LEU A 15 -0.53 6.55 -4.09
C LEU A 15 -1.79 7.27 -3.66
N THR A 16 -1.90 7.52 -2.36
CA THR A 16 -3.05 8.21 -1.77
C THR A 16 -3.24 9.56 -2.45
N GLN A 17 -2.17 10.35 -2.62
CA GLN A 17 -2.27 11.64 -3.26
C GLN A 17 -2.69 11.49 -4.73
N GLN A 18 -2.03 10.59 -5.46
CA GLN A 18 -2.33 10.35 -6.88
C GLN A 18 -3.78 9.90 -7.12
N LEU A 19 -4.30 8.99 -6.29
CA LEU A 19 -5.69 8.56 -6.38
C LEU A 19 -6.67 9.67 -5.96
N THR A 20 -6.31 10.48 -4.96
CA THR A 20 -7.12 11.63 -4.54
C THR A 20 -7.23 12.66 -5.67
N ASP A 21 -6.11 12.98 -6.31
CA ASP A 21 -6.06 13.93 -7.42
C ASP A 21 -6.86 13.40 -8.63
N LEU A 22 -6.67 12.13 -8.98
CA LEU A 22 -7.42 11.49 -10.06
C LEU A 22 -8.93 11.49 -9.81
N ALA A 23 -9.35 11.28 -8.56
CA ALA A 23 -10.75 11.25 -8.18
C ALA A 23 -11.36 12.63 -7.90
N GLY A 24 -10.68 13.73 -8.23
CA GLY A 24 -11.18 15.09 -7.96
C GLY A 24 -11.40 15.38 -6.48
N GLY A 25 -10.54 14.84 -5.61
CA GLY A 25 -10.64 14.96 -4.16
C GLY A 25 -11.50 13.89 -3.48
N GLN A 26 -12.23 13.06 -4.24
CA GLN A 26 -13.05 11.98 -3.68
C GLN A 26 -12.17 10.76 -3.39
N PHE A 27 -11.66 10.65 -2.16
CA PHE A 27 -10.86 9.51 -1.75
C PHE A 27 -11.25 9.03 -0.36
N ARG A 28 -11.46 7.71 -0.23
CA ARG A 28 -11.69 7.10 1.09
C ARG A 28 -10.95 5.77 1.22
N VAL A 29 -10.60 5.47 2.47
CA VAL A 29 -10.05 4.18 2.87
C VAL A 29 -11.10 3.44 3.69
N GLU A 30 -11.34 2.19 3.34
CA GLU A 30 -12.20 1.29 4.10
C GLU A 30 -11.35 0.17 4.71
N PRO A 31 -11.01 0.24 6.01
CA PRO A 31 -10.32 -0.83 6.70
C PRO A 31 -11.14 -2.12 6.64
N GLN A 32 -10.50 -3.23 6.30
CA GLN A 32 -11.16 -4.53 6.19
C GLN A 32 -10.79 -5.42 7.38
N GLN A 33 -9.49 -5.66 7.58
CA GLN A 33 -9.00 -6.56 8.62
C GLN A 33 -7.67 -6.07 9.17
N GLU A 34 -7.48 -6.30 10.47
CA GLU A 34 -6.23 -6.06 11.17
C GLU A 34 -5.91 -7.27 12.04
N HIS A 35 -4.75 -7.89 11.85
CA HIS A 35 -4.39 -9.11 12.56
C HIS A 35 -2.89 -9.28 12.67
N PHE A 36 -2.46 -10.10 13.63
CA PHE A 36 -1.07 -10.51 13.74
C PHE A 36 -0.83 -11.80 12.96
N ARG A 37 0.23 -11.85 12.17
CA ARG A 37 0.65 -13.04 11.41
C ARG A 37 2.16 -13.12 11.32
N ARG A 38 2.72 -14.34 11.30
CA ARG A 38 4.15 -14.55 11.07
C ARG A 38 4.56 -14.05 9.68
N LEU A 39 5.76 -13.46 9.59
CA LEU A 39 6.32 -13.05 8.30
C LEU A 39 6.56 -14.26 7.39
N SER A 40 6.18 -14.11 6.11
CA SER A 40 6.62 -15.07 5.10
C SER A 40 8.13 -14.96 4.90
N PHE A 41 8.79 -16.07 4.57
CA PHE A 41 10.23 -16.09 4.33
C PHE A 41 10.65 -15.08 3.24
N LYS A 42 9.85 -14.96 2.16
CA LYS A 42 10.07 -13.99 1.08
C LYS A 42 10.04 -12.54 1.56
N ASN A 43 9.09 -12.19 2.43
CA ASN A 43 8.97 -10.82 2.97
C ASN A 43 10.05 -10.53 4.03
N ALA A 44 10.35 -11.51 4.88
CA ALA A 44 11.41 -11.42 5.88
C ALA A 44 12.78 -11.20 5.22
N SER A 45 13.10 -12.02 4.21
CA SER A 45 14.34 -11.89 3.43
C SER A 45 14.44 -10.53 2.75
N TRP A 46 13.37 -10.08 2.09
CA TRP A 46 13.36 -8.78 1.41
C TRP A 46 13.54 -7.59 2.37
N MET A 47 12.89 -7.62 3.54
CA MET A 47 13.08 -6.58 4.56
C MET A 47 14.42 -6.68 5.29
N LYS A 48 15.17 -7.78 5.13
CA LYS A 48 16.35 -8.15 5.93
C LYS A 48 15.99 -8.24 7.42
N MET A 49 14.92 -8.96 7.74
CA MET A 49 14.42 -9.17 9.10
C MET A 49 14.29 -10.66 9.46
N PRO A 50 14.35 -11.03 10.75
CA PRO A 50 14.19 -12.42 11.16
C PRO A 50 12.77 -12.93 10.86
N HIS A 51 12.67 -14.05 10.15
CA HIS A 51 11.39 -14.67 9.75
C HIS A 51 10.59 -15.28 10.90
N GLN A 52 11.19 -15.37 12.09
CA GLN A 52 10.55 -15.91 13.30
C GLN A 52 9.61 -14.88 13.96
N HIS A 53 9.78 -13.59 13.64
CA HIS A 53 8.95 -12.55 14.21
C HIS A 53 7.57 -12.46 13.54
N THR A 54 6.61 -12.07 14.37
CA THR A 54 5.26 -11.71 13.94
C THR A 54 5.24 -10.30 13.33
N SER A 55 4.28 -10.08 12.46
CA SER A 55 3.92 -8.78 11.92
C SER A 55 2.47 -8.47 12.22
N TRP A 56 2.19 -7.19 12.41
CA TRP A 56 0.83 -6.69 12.28
C TRP A 56 0.55 -6.46 10.80
N VAL A 57 -0.55 -7.02 10.34
CA VAL A 57 -1.04 -6.93 8.97
C VAL A 57 -2.33 -6.14 9.01
N ARG A 58 -2.43 -5.16 8.12
CA ARG A 58 -3.62 -4.36 7.92
C ARG A 58 -4.02 -4.38 6.46
N GLU A 59 -5.27 -4.72 6.21
CA GLU A 59 -5.87 -4.79 4.90
C GLU A 59 -6.98 -3.74 4.79
N SER A 60 -7.05 -3.06 3.65
CA SER A 60 -8.03 -2.01 3.39
C SER A 60 -8.33 -1.90 1.90
N TYR A 61 -9.51 -1.45 1.55
CA TYR A 61 -9.83 -0.99 0.21
C TYR A 61 -9.64 0.53 0.09
N LEU A 62 -9.12 0.97 -1.04
CA LEU A 62 -9.04 2.38 -1.42
C LEU A 62 -10.05 2.64 -2.52
N TYR A 63 -10.89 3.64 -2.31
CA TYR A 63 -11.92 4.06 -3.26
C TYR A 63 -11.58 5.46 -3.77
N GLY A 64 -11.83 5.66 -5.06
CA GLY A 64 -11.88 6.99 -5.67
C GLY A 64 -13.31 7.53 -5.67
N CYS A 65 -13.70 8.09 -6.81
CA CYS A 65 -15.06 8.62 -7.03
C CYS A 65 -16.12 7.53 -7.30
N ASP A 66 -15.69 6.29 -7.53
CA ASP A 66 -16.60 5.17 -7.84
C ASP A 66 -17.05 4.42 -6.57
N ALA A 67 -18.18 3.71 -6.69
CA ALA A 67 -18.67 2.82 -5.64
C ALA A 67 -17.80 1.56 -5.47
N GLU A 68 -17.12 1.11 -6.53
CA GLU A 68 -16.21 -0.04 -6.49
C GLU A 68 -14.81 0.36 -5.98
N PRO A 69 -14.12 -0.52 -5.24
CA PRO A 69 -12.78 -0.23 -4.78
C PRO A 69 -11.81 -0.23 -5.97
N TRP A 70 -10.92 0.77 -5.98
CA TRP A 70 -9.86 0.88 -6.98
C TRP A 70 -8.65 0.04 -6.63
N VAL A 71 -8.28 0.00 -5.35
CA VAL A 71 -7.07 -0.68 -4.88
C VAL A 71 -7.37 -1.51 -3.64
N LYS A 72 -6.89 -2.75 -3.61
CA LYS A 72 -6.76 -3.55 -2.40
C LYS A 72 -5.37 -3.31 -1.82
N ALA A 73 -5.31 -2.67 -0.66
CA ALA A 73 -4.07 -2.34 0.03
C ALA A 73 -3.83 -3.30 1.20
N LYS A 74 -2.61 -3.81 1.32
CA LYS A 74 -2.15 -4.64 2.43
C LYS A 74 -0.82 -4.10 2.95
N SER A 75 -0.78 -3.74 4.21
CA SER A 75 0.43 -3.25 4.87
C SER A 75 0.90 -4.24 5.93
N ILE A 76 2.19 -4.52 5.95
CA ILE A 76 2.82 -5.54 6.80
C ILE A 76 3.91 -4.86 7.61
N PHE A 77 3.65 -4.68 8.89
CA PHE A 77 4.56 -4.06 9.84
C PHE A 77 5.16 -5.12 10.77
N PRO A 78 6.46 -5.45 10.63
CA PRO A 78 7.18 -6.26 11.61
C PRO A 78 7.02 -5.72 13.03
N ILE A 79 6.88 -6.60 14.03
CA ILE A 79 6.72 -6.17 15.42
C ILE A 79 7.85 -5.24 15.89
N LEU A 80 9.07 -5.46 15.42
CA LEU A 80 10.24 -4.62 15.71
C LEU A 80 10.09 -3.18 15.19
N SER A 81 9.35 -2.98 14.10
CA SER A 81 9.03 -1.65 13.57
C SER A 81 7.92 -1.00 14.42
N LEU A 82 6.93 -1.78 14.85
CA LEU A 82 5.83 -1.30 15.69
C LEU A 82 6.25 -0.94 17.12
N GLN A 83 7.31 -1.53 17.65
CA GLN A 83 7.90 -1.12 18.92
C GLN A 83 8.64 0.23 18.83
N LYS A 84 8.78 0.78 17.62
CA LYS A 84 9.44 2.05 17.33
C LYS A 84 8.42 3.06 16.80
N ARG A 85 8.87 4.01 15.97
CA ARG A 85 8.01 5.06 15.42
C ARG A 85 6.86 4.54 14.57
N ALA A 86 6.97 3.36 13.97
CA ALA A 86 5.88 2.82 13.14
C ALA A 86 4.64 2.38 13.95
N ARG A 87 4.68 2.41 15.30
CA ARG A 87 3.49 2.21 16.17
C ARG A 87 2.32 3.08 15.78
N ILE A 88 2.60 4.32 15.35
CA ILE A 88 1.56 5.29 14.96
C ILE A 88 0.65 4.75 13.86
N PHE A 89 1.16 3.89 12.97
CA PHE A 89 0.38 3.28 11.89
C PHE A 89 -0.72 2.34 12.39
N GLN A 90 -0.62 1.82 13.62
CA GLN A 90 -1.69 1.01 14.22
C GLN A 90 -2.90 1.84 14.64
N HIS A 91 -2.75 3.15 14.76
CA HIS A 91 -3.79 4.05 15.28
C HIS A 91 -4.38 4.98 14.22
N ILE A 92 -4.08 4.75 12.93
CA ILE A 92 -4.51 5.64 11.84
C ILE A 92 -5.99 5.51 11.49
N GLY A 93 -6.71 4.49 11.98
CA GLY A 93 -8.15 4.35 11.73
C GLY A 93 -8.44 4.27 10.24
N SER A 94 -9.31 5.11 9.69
CA SER A 94 -9.56 5.20 8.23
C SER A 94 -8.64 6.19 7.50
N LYS A 95 -7.60 6.72 8.14
CA LYS A 95 -6.65 7.60 7.46
C LYS A 95 -5.72 6.78 6.56
N PRO A 96 -5.42 7.26 5.34
CA PRO A 96 -4.49 6.58 4.45
C PRO A 96 -3.07 6.56 5.01
N ILE A 97 -2.39 5.42 4.84
CA ILE A 97 -0.99 5.27 5.24
C ILE A 97 -0.09 6.29 4.54
N GLY A 98 -0.37 6.57 3.25
CA GLY A 98 0.38 7.54 2.46
C GLY A 98 0.37 8.95 3.07
N TRP A 99 -0.72 9.34 3.74
CA TRP A 99 -0.80 10.65 4.39
C TRP A 99 0.27 10.81 5.45
N LEU A 100 0.45 9.81 6.31
CA LEU A 100 1.46 9.86 7.38
C LEU A 100 2.88 9.53 6.87
N LEU A 101 2.97 8.60 5.92
CA LEU A 101 4.24 8.12 5.37
C LEU A 101 5.02 9.21 4.61
N PHE A 102 4.30 10.12 3.95
CA PHE A 102 4.89 11.22 3.16
C PHE A 102 4.74 12.58 3.84
N GLN A 103 4.26 12.63 5.09
CA GLN A 103 4.13 13.88 5.83
C GLN A 103 5.51 14.43 6.21
N ARG A 104 6.00 15.40 5.42
CA ARG A 104 7.33 16.03 5.60
C ARG A 104 8.49 15.03 5.59
N THR A 105 8.30 13.88 4.95
CA THR A 105 9.32 12.83 4.81
C THR A 105 9.29 12.26 3.41
N ASP A 106 10.45 11.89 2.90
CA ASP A 106 10.60 11.09 1.67
C ASP A 106 11.26 9.75 2.05
N PRO A 107 10.47 8.70 2.35
CA PRO A 107 11.01 7.44 2.83
C PRO A 107 11.72 6.70 1.69
N HIS A 108 12.89 6.12 2.00
CA HIS A 108 13.54 5.21 1.06
C HIS A 108 12.61 4.04 0.73
N CYS A 109 12.46 3.76 -0.56
CA CYS A 109 11.50 2.79 -1.07
C CYS A 109 12.16 1.86 -2.08
N GLU A 110 12.16 0.57 -1.79
CA GLU A 110 12.46 -0.48 -2.76
C GLU A 110 11.16 -1.03 -3.31
N ARG A 111 10.98 -1.00 -4.64
CA ARG A 111 9.73 -1.42 -5.28
C ARG A 111 9.93 -2.64 -6.16
N ARG A 112 8.94 -3.52 -6.17
CA ARG A 112 8.78 -4.57 -7.17
C ARG A 112 7.33 -4.64 -7.67
N VAL A 113 7.17 -5.07 -8.91
CA VAL A 113 5.86 -5.29 -9.52
C VAL A 113 5.67 -6.79 -9.73
N ILE A 114 4.52 -7.30 -9.32
CA ILE A 114 4.16 -8.71 -9.43
C ILE A 114 2.69 -8.85 -9.84
N TYR A 115 2.35 -9.99 -10.41
CA TYR A 115 0.95 -10.37 -10.64
C TYR A 115 0.49 -11.31 -9.52
N LEU A 116 -0.59 -10.96 -8.84
CA LEU A 116 -1.25 -11.78 -7.82
C LEU A 116 -2.64 -12.20 -8.33
N GLU A 117 -3.32 -13.06 -7.57
CA GLU A 117 -4.68 -13.53 -7.87
C GLU A 117 -5.67 -12.39 -8.11
N ASP A 118 -5.63 -11.36 -7.26
CA ASP A 118 -6.50 -10.17 -7.37
C ASP A 118 -6.06 -9.17 -8.47
N GLY A 119 -4.90 -9.38 -9.09
CA GLY A 119 -4.40 -8.56 -10.20
C GLY A 119 -2.97 -8.01 -10.05
N TRP A 120 -2.65 -7.05 -10.92
CA TRP A 120 -1.33 -6.40 -10.94
C TRP A 120 -1.10 -5.62 -9.65
N THR A 121 0.06 -5.86 -9.07
CA THR A 121 0.37 -5.43 -7.72
C THR A 121 1.74 -4.79 -7.68
N ARG A 122 1.82 -3.60 -7.11
CA ARG A 122 3.11 -3.04 -6.69
C ARG A 122 3.31 -3.33 -5.21
N GLN A 123 4.49 -3.82 -4.88
CA GLN A 123 4.93 -3.99 -3.50
C GLN A 123 6.07 -3.02 -3.26
N SER A 124 5.97 -2.24 -2.19
CA SER A 124 6.93 -1.24 -1.79
C SER A 124 7.43 -1.58 -0.38
N CYS A 125 8.73 -1.81 -0.24
CA CYS A 125 9.40 -1.94 1.05
C CYS A 125 9.93 -0.55 1.46
N TYR A 126 9.28 0.06 2.44
CA TYR A 126 9.64 1.38 2.93
C TYR A 126 10.61 1.27 4.10
N THR A 127 11.57 2.19 4.14
CA THR A 127 12.35 2.52 5.33
C THR A 127 11.96 3.93 5.77
N TRP A 128 11.23 4.03 6.88
CA TRP A 128 10.70 5.28 7.42
C TRP A 128 11.13 5.43 8.88
N HIS A 129 11.91 6.47 9.18
CA HIS A 129 12.56 6.68 10.48
C HIS A 129 13.24 5.42 11.05
N GLY A 130 14.00 4.70 10.22
CA GLY A 130 14.69 3.46 10.60
C GLY A 130 13.77 2.25 10.83
N CYS A 131 12.47 2.37 10.60
CA CYS A 131 11.50 1.28 10.62
C CYS A 131 11.30 0.74 9.21
N LYS A 132 11.27 -0.57 9.04
CA LYS A 132 10.96 -1.21 7.76
C LYS A 132 9.59 -1.85 7.76
N PHE A 133 8.86 -1.72 6.66
CA PHE A 133 7.57 -2.37 6.45
C PHE A 133 7.25 -2.46 4.96
N ILE A 134 6.35 -3.36 4.62
CA ILE A 134 5.89 -3.55 3.24
C ILE A 134 4.49 -2.96 3.10
N VAL A 135 4.27 -2.22 2.01
CA VAL A 135 2.95 -1.86 1.51
C VAL A 135 2.76 -2.57 0.17
N GLN A 136 1.66 -3.29 0.04
CA GLN A 136 1.22 -3.95 -1.17
C GLN A 136 -0.05 -3.26 -1.65
N GLU A 137 -0.05 -2.83 -2.91
CA GLU A 137 -1.17 -2.15 -3.55
C GLU A 137 -1.53 -2.94 -4.81
N THR A 138 -2.65 -3.66 -4.76
CA THR A 138 -3.18 -4.43 -5.89
C THR A 138 -4.26 -3.62 -6.58
N PHE A 139 -4.05 -3.32 -7.87
CA PHE A 139 -4.96 -2.50 -8.67
C PHE A 139 -6.08 -3.36 -9.25
N LEU A 140 -7.31 -3.10 -8.79
CA LEU A 140 -8.48 -3.92 -9.07
C LEU A 140 -9.07 -3.62 -10.46
N PRO A 141 -9.90 -4.52 -11.02
CA PRO A 141 -10.51 -4.33 -12.32
C PRO A 141 -11.29 -3.02 -12.48
N ALA A 142 -11.96 -2.54 -11.42
CA ALA A 142 -12.67 -1.27 -11.43
C ALA A 142 -11.76 -0.09 -11.75
N PHE A 143 -10.57 -0.05 -11.14
CA PHE A 143 -9.59 1.00 -11.44
C PHE A 143 -9.06 0.92 -12.88
N GLN A 144 -8.80 -0.30 -13.37
CA GLN A 144 -8.34 -0.49 -14.74
C GLN A 144 -9.37 0.02 -15.76
N ARG A 145 -10.65 -0.33 -15.57
CA ARG A 145 -11.76 0.21 -16.38
C ARG A 145 -11.84 1.73 -16.29
N TYR A 146 -11.71 2.30 -15.09
CA TYR A 146 -11.77 3.75 -14.88
C TYR A 146 -10.68 4.47 -15.67
N ILE A 147 -9.43 4.06 -15.51
CA ILE A 147 -8.31 4.72 -16.20
C ILE A 147 -8.34 4.46 -17.71
N GLU A 148 -8.98 3.38 -18.19
CA GLU A 148 -9.19 3.12 -19.62
C GLU A 148 -10.27 4.03 -20.23
N ASN A 149 -11.37 4.27 -19.52
CA ASN A 149 -12.49 5.07 -20.00
C ASN A 149 -12.24 6.59 -19.99
N GLN A 150 -11.33 7.10 -19.16
CA GLN A 150 -11.02 8.54 -19.11
C GLN A 150 -10.35 9.14 -20.36
N GLN A 151 -10.05 8.32 -21.37
CA GLN A 151 -9.40 8.78 -22.61
C GLN A 151 -10.24 8.44 -23.85
N ALA A 152 -11.53 8.13 -23.66
CA ALA A 152 -12.53 7.99 -24.71
C ALA A 152 -13.35 9.28 -24.86
#